data_AF-A0A354S967-F1
#
_entry.id   AF-A0A354S967-F1
#
_cell.length_a   1.000
_cell.length_b   1.000
_cell.length_c   1.000
_cell.angle_alpha   90.00
_cell.angle_beta   90.00
_cell.angle_gamma   90.00
#
_symmetry.space_group_name_H-M   'P 1'
#
loop_
_entity.id
_entity.type
_entity.pdbx_description
1 polymer ?
#
loop_
_entity_poly.entity_id
_entity_poly.type
_entity_poly.pdbx_seq_one_letter_code
_entity_poly.pdbx_strand_id
1 'polypeptide(L)'
;MSRDADSAGQPWQGRHFEPNPSAADDGSAPEAFLDARRAFRRGDLSLSALIDVVRDCRFLIPLVAVAGETGVTAEGHLVDKSQELSIITVAG
;
A
#
# COMPACT_ATOMS: atom_id res chain seq x y z
N MET A 1 -29.43 0.49 10.83
CA MET A 1 -28.49 -0.41 10.12
C MET A 1 -28.60 -1.78 10.76
N SER A 2 -28.86 -2.84 9.99
CA SER A 2 -28.87 -4.20 10.52
C SER A 2 -27.45 -4.60 10.93
N ARG A 3 -27.31 -5.36 12.03
CA ARG A 3 -26.01 -5.94 12.45
C ARG A 3 -25.55 -7.07 11.51
N ASP A 4 -26.42 -7.51 10.61
CA ASP A 4 -26.21 -8.71 9.79
C ASP A 4 -25.51 -8.41 8.44
N ALA A 5 -25.29 -7.13 8.12
CA ALA A 5 -24.66 -6.69 6.88
C ALA A 5 -23.72 -5.50 7.10
N ASP A 6 -22.82 -5.25 6.15
CA ASP A 6 -21.95 -4.08 6.13
C ASP A 6 -22.70 -2.80 5.72
N SER A 7 -21.99 -1.67 5.69
CA SER A 7 -22.57 -0.37 5.32
C SER A 7 -23.06 -0.29 3.87
N ALA A 8 -22.65 -1.22 3.01
CA ALA A 8 -23.14 -1.37 1.63
C ALA A 8 -24.32 -2.37 1.53
N GLY A 9 -24.81 -2.89 2.66
CA GLY A 9 -25.92 -3.86 2.71
C GLY A 9 -25.51 -5.30 2.35
N GLN A 10 -24.22 -5.59 2.27
CA GLN A 10 -23.73 -6.93 1.95
C GLN A 10 -23.62 -7.79 3.22
N PRO A 11 -24.15 -9.04 3.23
CA PRO A 11 -24.12 -9.90 4.42
C PRO A 11 -22.70 -10.25 4.90
N TRP A 12 -22.55 -10.43 6.22
CA TRP A 12 -21.30 -10.93 6.82
C TRP A 12 -21.12 -12.45 6.65
N GLN A 13 -22.23 -13.19 6.51
CA GLN A 13 -22.25 -14.64 6.40
C GLN A 13 -21.28 -15.13 5.31
N GLY A 14 -20.38 -16.05 5.66
CA GLY A 14 -19.46 -16.68 4.71
C GLY A 14 -18.19 -15.88 4.39
N ARG A 15 -17.98 -14.71 5.01
CA ARG A 15 -16.70 -14.02 4.96
C ARG A 15 -15.73 -14.58 6.00
N HIS A 16 -14.51 -14.88 5.60
CA HIS A 16 -13.41 -15.24 6.51
C HIS A 16 -12.13 -14.54 6.06
N PHE A 17 -11.21 -14.33 6.99
CA PHE A 17 -9.88 -13.86 6.65
C PHE A 17 -9.01 -15.04 6.20
N GLU A 18 -8.27 -14.83 5.12
CA GLU A 18 -7.21 -15.74 4.73
C GLU A 18 -5.93 -15.42 5.51
N PRO A 19 -5.09 -16.44 5.82
CA PRO A 19 -3.79 -16.20 6.41
C PRO A 19 -2.97 -15.22 5.56
N ASN A 20 -2.46 -14.15 6.17
CA ASN A 20 -1.51 -13.25 5.52
C ASN A 20 -0.14 -13.94 5.44
N PRO A 21 0.40 -14.25 4.24
CA PRO A 21 1.70 -14.90 4.09
C PRO A 21 2.86 -14.09 4.67
N SER A 22 2.65 -12.79 4.90
CA SER A 22 3.64 -11.86 5.42
C SER A 22 3.24 -11.26 6.77
N ALA A 23 2.53 -12.01 7.61
CA ALA A 23 2.08 -11.54 8.92
C ALA A 23 3.23 -11.12 9.87
N ALA A 24 4.45 -11.58 9.62
CA ALA A 24 5.64 -11.26 10.40
C ALA A 24 6.47 -10.09 9.83
N ASP A 25 6.04 -9.50 8.71
CA ASP A 25 6.71 -8.32 8.14
C ASP A 25 6.47 -7.09 9.02
N ASP A 26 7.54 -6.57 9.62
CA ASP A 26 7.53 -5.38 10.47
C ASP A 26 7.78 -4.08 9.69
N GLY A 27 7.93 -4.17 8.36
CA GLY A 27 8.20 -3.06 7.48
C GLY A 27 9.65 -2.56 7.50
N SER A 28 10.56 -3.23 8.22
CA SER A 28 11.98 -2.89 8.21
C SER A 28 12.63 -3.28 6.87
N ALA A 29 13.65 -2.53 6.45
CA ALA A 29 14.38 -2.83 5.24
C ALA A 29 15.28 -4.07 5.45
N PRO A 30 15.26 -5.07 4.54
CA PRO A 30 16.16 -6.22 4.66
C PRO A 30 17.64 -5.80 4.68
N GLU A 31 18.46 -6.40 5.55
CA GLU A 31 19.89 -6.04 5.66
C GLU A 31 20.64 -6.23 4.33
N ALA A 32 20.31 -7.30 3.58
CA ALA A 32 20.90 -7.55 2.26
C ALA A 32 20.67 -6.38 1.29
N PHE A 33 19.49 -5.75 1.34
CA PHE A 33 19.21 -4.55 0.54
C PHE A 33 20.00 -3.34 1.03
N LEU A 34 20.11 -3.15 2.35
CA LEU A 34 20.89 -2.05 2.92
C LEU A 34 22.37 -2.16 2.52
N ASP A 35 22.95 -3.35 2.58
CA ASP A 35 24.33 -3.62 2.17
C ASP A 35 24.54 -3.43 0.68
N ALA A 36 23.66 -4.00 -0.15
CA ALA A 36 23.73 -3.82 -1.60
C ALA A 36 23.61 -2.34 -1.99
N ARG A 37 22.70 -1.58 -1.34
CA ARG A 37 22.56 -0.14 -1.55
C ARG A 37 23.81 0.62 -1.17
N ARG A 38 24.45 0.29 -0.04
CA ARG A 38 25.72 0.91 0.41
C ARG A 38 26.83 0.61 -0.59
N ALA A 39 26.96 -0.63 -1.07
CA ALA A 39 27.97 -1.03 -2.05
C ALA A 39 27.76 -0.36 -3.42
N PHE A 40 26.52 -0.33 -3.91
CA PHE A 40 26.16 0.37 -5.14
C PHE A 40 26.52 1.85 -5.08
N ARG A 41 26.21 2.53 -3.96
CA ARG A 41 26.56 3.94 -3.76
C ARG A 41 28.06 4.22 -3.74
N ARG A 42 28.90 3.24 -3.40
CA ARG A 42 30.37 3.36 -3.44
C ARG A 42 30.96 2.99 -4.81
N GLY A 43 30.16 2.42 -5.72
CA GLY A 43 30.62 1.89 -7.01
C GLY A 43 31.14 0.45 -6.95
N ASP A 44 30.99 -0.23 -5.80
CA ASP A 44 31.48 -1.60 -5.59
C ASP A 44 30.51 -2.68 -6.11
N LEU A 45 29.29 -2.27 -6.49
CA LEU A 45 28.22 -3.16 -6.95
C LEU A 45 27.60 -2.60 -8.23
N SER A 46 27.29 -3.49 -9.19
CA SER A 46 26.57 -3.09 -10.40
C SER A 46 25.09 -2.85 -10.11
N LEU A 47 24.42 -2.08 -10.98
CA LEU A 47 22.98 -1.89 -10.89
C LEU A 47 22.22 -3.21 -11.02
N SER A 48 22.67 -4.11 -11.90
CA SER A 48 22.04 -5.43 -12.07
C SER A 48 22.10 -6.25 -10.79
N ALA A 49 23.25 -6.26 -10.10
CA ALA A 49 23.40 -6.98 -8.84
C ALA A 49 22.57 -6.34 -7.70
N LEU A 50 22.39 -5.02 -7.70
CA LEU A 50 21.44 -4.38 -6.79
C LEU A 50 19.99 -4.79 -7.08
N ILE A 51 19.61 -4.83 -8.36
CA ILE A 51 18.26 -5.25 -8.79
C ILE A 51 17.98 -6.69 -8.38
N ASP A 52 18.96 -7.58 -8.43
CA ASP A 52 18.78 -8.96 -8.01
C ASP A 52 18.40 -9.07 -6.52
N VAL A 53 18.98 -8.23 -5.65
CA VAL A 53 18.56 -8.16 -4.24
C VAL A 53 17.15 -7.55 -4.09
N VAL A 54 16.82 -6.56 -4.91
CA VAL A 54 15.48 -5.92 -4.91
C VAL A 54 14.36 -6.92 -5.25
N ARG A 55 14.63 -7.96 -6.05
CA ARG A 55 13.64 -8.98 -6.42
C ARG A 55 13.06 -9.73 -5.22
N ASP A 56 13.85 -9.89 -4.16
CA ASP A 56 13.45 -10.57 -2.92
C ASP A 56 12.91 -9.61 -1.85
N CYS A 57 12.90 -8.30 -2.15
CA CYS A 57 12.42 -7.27 -1.24
C CYS A 57 10.95 -6.94 -1.48
N ARG A 58 10.25 -6.55 -0.41
CA ARG A 58 8.92 -5.95 -0.49
C ARG A 58 9.05 -4.46 -0.20
N PHE A 59 8.30 -3.66 -0.95
CA PHE A 59 8.29 -2.20 -0.81
C PHE A 59 6.92 -1.75 -0.36
N LEU A 60 6.91 -0.95 0.70
CA LEU A 60 5.74 -0.20 1.11
C LEU A 60 5.57 0.98 0.14
N ILE A 61 4.50 0.94 -0.66
CA ILE A 61 4.12 2.03 -1.55
C ILE A 61 3.05 2.84 -0.83
N PRO A 62 3.36 4.03 -0.30
CA PRO A 62 2.35 4.88 0.30
C PRO A 62 1.40 5.37 -0.78
N LEU A 63 0.10 5.16 -0.55
CA LEU A 63 -0.97 5.70 -1.36
C LEU A 63 -1.64 6.83 -0.60
N VAL A 64 -1.87 7.96 -1.28
CA VAL A 64 -2.68 9.04 -0.76
C VAL A 64 -4.00 9.03 -1.50
N ALA A 65 -5.08 8.87 -0.75
CA ALA A 65 -6.41 9.11 -1.26
C ALA A 65 -6.62 10.63 -1.34
N VAL A 66 -6.78 11.13 -2.55
CA VAL A 66 -7.20 12.51 -2.80
C VAL A 66 -8.62 12.44 -3.31
N ALA A 67 -9.54 13.13 -2.65
CA ALA A 67 -10.91 13.24 -3.13
C ALA A 67 -10.90 13.94 -4.49
N GLY A 68 -11.50 13.30 -5.49
CA GLY A 68 -11.69 13.88 -6.81
C GLY A 68 -12.90 14.80 -6.79
N GLU A 69 -14.00 14.36 -7.41
CA GLU A 69 -15.25 15.09 -7.35
C GLU A 69 -16.01 14.81 -6.05
N THR A 70 -16.40 15.87 -5.35
CA THR A 70 -17.29 15.77 -4.19
C THR A 70 -18.69 16.24 -4.54
N GLY A 71 -19.69 15.71 -3.84
CA GLY A 71 -21.08 16.13 -3.93
C GLY A 71 -21.73 16.27 -2.56
N VAL A 72 -23.00 16.66 -2.55
CA VAL A 72 -23.82 16.75 -1.34
C VAL A 72 -25.06 15.88 -1.53
N THR A 73 -25.41 15.07 -0.54
CA THR A 73 -26.67 14.29 -0.57
C THR A 73 -27.88 15.19 -0.35
N ALA A 74 -29.09 14.66 -0.54
CA ALA A 74 -30.32 15.40 -0.29
C ALA A 74 -30.46 15.83 1.19
N GLU A 75 -29.79 15.13 2.09
CA GLU A 75 -29.76 15.37 3.54
C GLU A 75 -28.62 16.32 3.96
N GLY A 76 -27.82 16.85 3.02
CA GLY A 76 -26.76 17.82 3.29
C GLY A 76 -25.40 17.21 3.64
N HIS A 77 -25.19 15.90 3.46
CA HIS A 77 -23.91 15.26 3.76
C HIS A 77 -22.93 15.34 2.58
N LEU A 78 -21.66 15.68 2.86
CA LEU A 78 -20.61 15.65 1.84
C LEU A 78 -20.27 14.20 1.50
N VAL A 79 -20.25 13.88 0.21
CA VAL A 79 -19.91 12.56 -0.31
C VAL A 79 -18.84 12.67 -1.38
N ASP A 80 -17.92 11.71 -1.36
CA ASP A 80 -16.95 11.53 -2.41
C ASP A 80 -17.58 10.71 -3.55
N LYS A 81 -17.51 11.21 -4.78
CA LYS A 81 -18.04 10.54 -5.97
C LYS A 81 -16.96 9.82 -6.76
N SER A 82 -15.71 10.23 -6.65
CA SER A 82 -14.58 9.61 -7.34
C SER A 82 -13.31 9.71 -6.52
N GLN A 83 -12.65 8.57 -6.36
CA GLN A 83 -11.35 8.50 -5.70
C GLN A 83 -10.24 8.37 -6.73
N GLU A 84 -9.24 9.24 -6.61
CA GLU A 84 -7.98 9.10 -7.32
C GLU A 84 -6.91 8.60 -6.35
N LEU A 85 -6.27 7.48 -6.72
CA LEU A 85 -5.14 6.92 -5.98
C LEU A 85 -3.85 7.37 -6.67
N SER A 86 -3.07 8.19 -5.97
CA SER A 86 -1.75 8.62 -6.42
C SER A 86 -0.65 7.86 -5.68
N ILE A 87 0.36 7.39 -6.42
CA ILE A 87 1.62 6.91 -5.84
C ILE A 87 2.44 8.15 -5.44
N ILE A 88 2.86 8.23 -4.17
CA ILE A 88 3.75 9.31 -3.74
C ILE A 88 5.14 9.07 -4.31
N THR A 89 5.64 10.03 -5.11
CA THR A 89 7.07 10.13 -5.41
C THR A 89 7.72 11.05 -4.38
N VAL A 90 8.60 10.51 -3.55
CA VAL A 90 9.47 11.33 -2.69
C VAL A 90 10.65 11.81 -3.53
N ALA A 91 10.71 13.10 -3.82
CA ALA A 91 11.93 13.70 -4.38
C ALA A 91 13.02 13.69 -3.30
N GLY A 92 14.14 13.05 -3.59
CA GLY A 92 15.32 12.95 -2.74
C GLY A 92 16.56 13.40 -3.47
#